data_AF-A0A947B945-F1
#
_entry.id   AF-A0A947B945-F1
#
_cell.length_a   1.000
_cell.length_b   1.000
_cell.length_c   1.000
_cell.angle_alpha   90.00
_cell.angle_beta   90.00
_cell.angle_gamma   90.00
#
_symmetry.space_group_name_H-M   'P 1'
#
loop_
_entity.id
_entity.type
_entity.pdbx_description
1 polymer ?
#
loop_
_entity_poly.entity_id
_entity_poly.type
_entity_poly.pdbx_seq_one_letter_code
_entity_poly.pdbx_strand_id
1 'polypeptide(L)'
;MKQEHPGLFANPTIGGIQIVEKPSDMEAAEQTGAEHLLAKGLTSQWARLGLLYENEAFRVVRDPVRFPGGRLGIYFRILMKEQMMPGSVVLAVYQERVI
;
A
#
# COMPACT_ATOMS: atom_id res chain seq x y z
N MET A 1 9.95 -8.18 -7.59
CA MET A 1 9.24 -8.00 -6.31
C MET A 1 8.16 -9.04 -5.99
N LYS A 2 7.01 -9.08 -6.69
CA LYS A 2 5.94 -10.05 -6.34
C LYS A 2 6.39 -11.52 -6.42
N GLN A 3 7.17 -11.86 -7.45
CA GLN A 3 7.74 -13.20 -7.60
C GLN A 3 8.71 -13.57 -6.48
N GLU A 4 9.45 -12.60 -5.93
CA GLU A 4 10.45 -12.82 -4.87
C GLU A 4 9.83 -12.83 -3.47
N HIS A 5 8.73 -12.09 -3.26
CA HIS A 5 8.08 -11.94 -1.97
C HIS A 5 6.54 -12.08 -2.07
N PRO A 6 6.01 -13.23 -2.50
CA PRO A 6 4.59 -13.39 -2.80
C PRO A 6 3.67 -13.12 -1.60
N GLY A 7 4.14 -13.39 -0.37
CA GLY A 7 3.38 -13.12 0.87
C GLY A 7 3.05 -11.64 1.10
N LEU A 8 3.88 -10.70 0.60
CA LEU A 8 3.61 -9.26 0.69
C LEU A 8 2.49 -8.80 -0.26
N PHE A 9 2.07 -9.66 -1.18
CA PHE A 9 1.04 -9.37 -2.19
C PHE A 9 -0.19 -10.28 -2.03
N ALA A 10 -0.24 -11.08 -0.97
CA ALA A 10 -1.41 -11.88 -0.66
C ALA A 10 -2.56 -10.97 -0.21
N ASN A 11 -3.72 -11.12 -0.85
CA ASN A 11 -4.91 -10.41 -0.41
C ASN A 11 -5.47 -11.01 0.88
N PRO A 12 -6.02 -10.18 1.78
CA PRO A 12 -6.74 -10.68 2.94
C PRO A 12 -7.92 -11.56 2.51
N THR A 13 -8.18 -12.61 3.28
CA THR A 13 -9.32 -13.52 3.04
C THR A 13 -10.67 -12.89 3.40
N ILE A 14 -10.68 -11.89 4.29
CA ILE A 14 -11.88 -11.21 4.75
C ILE A 14 -11.64 -9.70 4.81
N GLY A 15 -12.47 -8.94 4.08
CA GLY A 15 -12.47 -7.48 4.10
C GLY A 15 -11.13 -6.85 3.66
N GLY A 16 -10.92 -5.59 4.05
CA GLY A 16 -9.65 -4.89 3.83
C GLY A 16 -9.46 -4.34 2.41
N ILE A 17 -8.23 -3.87 2.17
CA ILE A 17 -7.78 -3.36 0.87
C ILE A 17 -7.22 -4.54 0.09
N GLN A 18 -7.68 -4.73 -1.14
CA GLN A 18 -7.26 -5.84 -2.01
C GLN A 18 -6.43 -5.30 -3.18
N ILE A 19 -5.24 -5.84 -3.39
CA ILE A 19 -4.43 -5.59 -4.58
C ILE A 19 -5.11 -6.23 -5.79
N VAL A 20 -5.23 -5.48 -6.88
CA VAL A 20 -5.81 -5.95 -8.15
C VAL A 20 -4.73 -6.11 -9.22
N GLU A 21 -4.88 -7.11 -10.08
CA GLU A 21 -3.83 -7.49 -11.05
C GLU A 21 -4.32 -7.49 -12.49
N LYS A 22 -5.63 -7.36 -12.70
CA LYS A 22 -6.18 -7.27 -14.06
C LYS A 22 -5.73 -5.94 -14.66
N PRO A 23 -5.14 -5.93 -15.86
CA PRO A 23 -4.66 -4.69 -16.50
C PRO A 23 -5.73 -3.57 -16.51
N SER A 24 -6.98 -3.92 -16.84
CA SER A 24 -8.09 -2.95 -16.84
C SER A 24 -8.41 -2.37 -15.46
N ASP A 25 -8.30 -3.17 -14.38
CA ASP A 25 -8.50 -2.67 -13.02
C ASP A 25 -7.32 -1.77 -12.59
N MET A 26 -6.10 -2.06 -13.06
CA MET A 26 -4.91 -1.26 -12.79
C MET A 26 -4.98 0.11 -13.50
N GLU A 27 -5.37 0.13 -14.77
CA GLU A 27 -5.59 1.35 -15.54
C GLU A 27 -6.69 2.20 -14.91
N ALA A 28 -7.81 1.59 -14.51
CA ALA A 28 -8.89 2.29 -13.82
C ALA A 28 -8.45 2.87 -12.47
N ALA A 29 -7.58 2.17 -11.74
CA ALA A 29 -6.99 2.66 -10.50
C ALA A 29 -6.07 3.89 -10.74
N GLU A 30 -5.23 3.86 -11.77
CA GLU A 30 -4.41 5.02 -12.18
C GLU A 30 -5.28 6.20 -12.57
N GLN A 31 -6.30 5.97 -13.38
CA GLN A 31 -7.23 7.01 -13.83
C GLN A 31 -7.95 7.66 -12.64
N THR A 32 -8.51 6.85 -11.74
CA THR A 32 -9.17 7.35 -10.53
C THR A 32 -8.20 8.16 -9.65
N GLY A 33 -6.95 7.70 -9.52
CA GLY A 33 -5.91 8.41 -8.79
C GLY A 33 -5.54 9.74 -9.44
N ALA A 34 -5.41 9.76 -10.77
CA ALA A 34 -5.09 10.95 -11.56
C ALA A 34 -6.18 12.01 -11.42
N GLU A 35 -7.46 11.61 -11.57
CA GLU A 35 -8.61 12.49 -11.36
C GLU A 35 -8.62 13.10 -9.96
N HIS A 36 -8.36 12.28 -8.93
CA HIS A 36 -8.29 12.73 -7.55
C HIS A 36 -7.16 13.75 -7.29
N LEU A 37 -5.99 13.56 -7.93
CA LEU A 37 -4.85 14.48 -7.83
C LEU A 37 -5.11 15.79 -8.57
N LEU A 38 -5.66 15.72 -9.78
CA LEU A 38 -6.00 16.89 -10.58
C LEU A 38 -7.07 17.75 -9.88
N ALA A 39 -8.07 17.13 -9.25
CA ALA A 39 -9.07 17.83 -8.44
C ALA A 39 -8.46 18.62 -7.25
N LYS A 40 -7.23 18.29 -6.86
CA LYS A 40 -6.45 18.97 -5.81
C LYS A 40 -5.39 19.93 -6.37
N GLY A 41 -5.34 20.15 -7.68
CA GLY A 41 -4.32 20.97 -8.33
C GLY A 41 -2.93 20.32 -8.37
N LEU A 42 -2.86 18.99 -8.21
CA LEU A 42 -1.61 18.22 -8.23
C LEU A 42 -1.41 17.53 -9.59
N THR A 43 -0.18 17.09 -9.89
CA THR A 43 0.11 16.41 -11.16
C THR A 43 -0.45 14.98 -11.19
N SER A 44 -1.10 14.61 -12.31
CA SER A 44 -1.61 13.26 -12.56
C SER A 44 -0.51 12.21 -12.64
N GLN A 45 0.74 12.62 -12.94
CA GLN A 45 1.88 11.70 -12.99
C GLN A 45 2.13 10.99 -11.65
N TRP A 46 1.71 11.58 -10.53
CA TRP A 46 1.79 10.95 -9.22
C TRP A 46 0.78 9.81 -9.02
N ALA A 47 -0.13 9.58 -9.95
CA ALA A 47 -1.00 8.42 -9.96
C ALA A 47 -0.35 7.16 -10.54
N ARG A 48 0.83 7.28 -11.18
CA ARG A 48 1.47 6.13 -11.81
C ARG A 48 1.83 5.06 -10.79
N LEU A 49 1.43 3.82 -11.07
CA LEU A 49 1.63 2.64 -10.24
C LEU A 49 3.08 2.16 -10.28
N GLY A 50 3.43 1.33 -9.30
CA GLY A 50 4.70 0.62 -9.24
C GLY A 50 5.65 1.16 -8.17
N LEU A 51 6.94 0.88 -8.35
CA LEU A 51 8.01 1.27 -7.43
C LEU A 51 8.33 2.75 -7.59
N LEU A 52 8.20 3.51 -6.52
CA LEU A 52 8.54 4.93 -6.49
C LEU A 52 9.97 5.17 -6.04
N TYR A 53 10.42 4.37 -5.09
CA TYR A 53 11.70 4.54 -4.44
C TYR A 53 12.16 3.23 -3.81
N GLU A 54 13.45 3.00 -3.81
CA GLU A 54 14.09 1.84 -3.19
C GLU A 54 15.47 2.25 -2.68
N ASN A 55 15.80 1.83 -1.46
CA ASN A 55 17.14 1.92 -0.88
C ASN A 55 17.49 0.58 -0.22
N GLU A 56 18.57 0.53 0.57
CA GLU A 56 19.00 -0.67 1.26
C GLU A 56 18.01 -1.19 2.32
N ALA A 57 17.20 -0.30 2.92
CA ALA A 57 16.32 -0.65 4.04
C ALA A 57 14.87 -0.93 3.59
N PHE A 58 14.35 -0.18 2.62
CA PHE A 58 12.93 -0.24 2.27
C PHE A 58 12.64 0.08 0.80
N ARG A 59 11.39 -0.20 0.43
CA ARG A 59 10.78 0.09 -0.86
C ARG A 59 9.51 0.89 -0.66
N VAL A 60 9.23 1.80 -1.57
CA VAL A 60 7.99 2.56 -1.62
C VAL A 60 7.26 2.21 -2.89
N VAL A 61 6.03 1.70 -2.75
CA VAL A 61 5.21 1.23 -3.88
C VAL A 61 3.83 1.86 -3.87
N ARG A 62 3.30 2.12 -5.07
CA ARG A 62 1.89 2.42 -5.32
C ARG A 62 1.25 1.19 -5.92
N ASP A 63 0.43 0.53 -5.13
CA ASP A 63 -0.32 -0.63 -5.57
C ASP A 63 -1.70 -0.23 -6.08
N PRO A 64 -2.15 -0.84 -7.19
CA PRO A 64 -3.53 -0.76 -7.60
C PRO A 64 -4.37 -1.58 -6.65
N VAL A 65 -5.42 -0.97 -6.09
CA VAL A 65 -6.25 -1.63 -5.10
C VAL A 65 -7.74 -1.44 -5.34
N ARG A 66 -8.51 -2.39 -4.80
CA ARG A 66 -9.92 -2.26 -4.50
C ARG A 66 -10.07 -1.99 -3.01
N PHE A 67 -10.62 -0.82 -2.67
CA PHE A 67 -10.95 -0.46 -1.30
C PHE A 67 -12.21 -1.19 -0.81
N PRO A 68 -12.42 -1.26 0.51
CA PRO A 68 -13.73 -1.61 1.06
C PRO A 68 -14.84 -0.77 0.42
N GLY A 69 -15.90 -1.41 -0.06
CA GLY A 69 -16.95 -0.77 -0.86
C GLY A 69 -16.73 -0.83 -2.38
N GLY A 70 -15.67 -1.50 -2.85
CA GLY A 70 -15.50 -1.87 -4.25
C GLY A 70 -14.84 -0.82 -5.15
N ARG A 71 -14.59 0.39 -4.63
CA ARG A 71 -13.92 1.48 -5.36
C ARG A 71 -12.47 1.12 -5.69
N LEU A 72 -12.06 1.34 -6.93
CA LEU A 72 -10.66 1.22 -7.35
C LEU A 72 -9.87 2.48 -7.02
N GLY A 73 -8.56 2.31 -6.82
CA GLY A 73 -7.65 3.43 -6.64
C GLY A 73 -6.25 2.97 -6.27
N ILE A 74 -5.46 3.90 -5.73
CA ILE A 74 -4.05 3.67 -5.44
C ILE A 74 -3.84 3.63 -3.93
N TYR A 75 -3.11 2.62 -3.47
CA TYR A 75 -2.66 2.52 -2.09
C TYR A 75 -1.14 2.62 -2.02
N PHE A 76 -0.64 3.47 -1.14
CA PHE A 76 0.78 3.68 -0.93
C PHE A 76 1.27 2.78 0.20
N ARG A 77 2.33 2.00 -0.05
CA ARG A 77 2.95 1.14 0.96
C ARG A 77 4.46 1.38 1.06
N ILE A 78 4.97 1.33 2.28
CA ILE A 78 6.39 1.24 2.58
C ILE A 78 6.65 -0.19 3.02
N LEU A 79 7.52 -0.89 2.29
CA LEU A 79 7.83 -2.30 2.50
C LEU A 79 9.30 -2.43 2.93
N MET A 80 9.54 -2.92 4.14
CA MET A 80 10.90 -3.18 4.64
C MET A 80 11.51 -4.35 3.87
N LYS A 81 12.79 -4.26 3.50
CA LYS A 81 13.50 -5.29 2.72
C LYS A 81 13.90 -6.49 3.56
N GLU A 82 14.33 -6.23 4.79
CA GLU A 82 14.60 -7.26 5.78
C GLU A 82 13.44 -7.36 6.77
N GLN A 83 13.26 -8.54 7.37
CA GLN A 83 12.71 -8.61 8.71
C GLN A 83 13.74 -7.96 9.64
N MET A 84 13.88 -6.63 9.59
CA MET A 84 14.50 -5.87 10.67
C MET A 84 13.74 -6.34 11.91
N MET A 85 14.46 -7.05 12.79
CA MET A 85 13.96 -7.83 13.94
C MET A 85 12.57 -7.37 14.40
N PRO A 86 11.58 -8.26 14.58
CA PRO A 86 10.21 -7.86 14.91
C PRO A 86 10.25 -6.82 16.03
N GLY A 87 9.95 -5.57 15.65
CA GLY A 87 9.98 -4.46 16.58
C GLY A 87 9.10 -4.81 17.75
N SER A 88 9.61 -4.68 18.97
CA SER A 88 8.81 -4.94 20.15
C SER A 88 7.96 -3.71 20.44
N VAL A 89 6.65 -3.89 20.47
CA VAL A 89 5.73 -2.89 21.00
C VAL A 89 5.49 -3.24 22.46
N VAL A 90 5.85 -2.34 23.38
CA VAL A 90 5.62 -2.52 24.81
C VAL A 90 4.41 -1.68 25.20
N LEU A 91 3.35 -2.33 25.66
CA LEU A 91 2.24 -1.66 26.35
C LEU A 91 2.58 -1.61 27.84
N ALA A 92 3.12 -0.49 28.29
CA ALA A 92 3.53 -0.34 29.68
C ALA A 92 2.31 -0.22 30.59
N VAL A 93 2.30 -1.01 31.68
CA VAL A 93 1.26 -0.97 32.71
C VAL A 93 1.91 -0.59 34.04
N TYR A 94 1.42 0.47 34.67
CA TYR A 94 1.83 0.91 36.00
C TYR A 94 0.59 1.17 36.85
N GLN A 95 0.53 0.54 38.04
CA GLN A 95 -0.62 0.64 38.95
C GLN A 95 -1.97 0.40 38.24
N GLU A 96 -2.06 -0.71 37.49
CA GLU A 96 -3.25 -1.11 36.73
C GLU A 96 -3.68 -0.12 35.63
N ARG A 97 -2.80 0.79 35.21
CA ARG A 97 -3.06 1.77 34.15
C ARG A 97 -2.05 1.64 33.03
N VAL A 98 -2.53 1.77 31.79
CA VAL A 98 -1.68 1.95 30.60
C VAL A 98 -1.06 3.35 30.67
N ILE A 99 0.27 3.44 30.49
CA ILE A 99 1.03 4.70 30.47
C ILE A 99 1.65 4.98 29.10
#